data_AF-A0A950JPQ2-F1
#
_entry.id   AF-A0A950JPQ2-F1
#
_cell.length_a   1.000
_cell.length_b   1.000
_cell.length_c   1.000
_cell.angle_alpha   90.00
_cell.angle_beta   90.00
_cell.angle_gamma   90.00
#
_symmetry.space_group_name_H-M   'P 1'
#
loop_
_entity.id
_entity.type
_entity.pdbx_description
1 polymer ?
#
loop_
_entity_poly.entity_id
_entity_poly.type
_entity_poly.pdbx_seq_one_letter_code
_entity_poly.pdbx_strand_id
1 'polypeptide(L)'
;MRDRDDELLFWGRNWYTQTEAQKAGVIKKANSYFRGMFDKASLDQLADALVEEFNLVPPTVYVDRLDVSQREVELDVSRRGGYDYGFMHESRYVKGTAISVRIPFEGDAGMFQVRPTSMTLNPPRGRVEGGYVTFEISGVNLSRETVKAEIDQRVKSTVDYVDFQRKSIGNFPAELRRCAYEALQQRLDKLTADQDLVSGLGYAIRR
;
A
#
# COMPACT_ATOMS: atom_id res chain seq x y z
N MET A 1 -5.53 27.44 7.11
CA MET A 1 -4.96 26.38 6.25
C MET A 1 -5.19 25.07 6.98
N ARG A 2 -5.95 24.11 6.43
CA ARG A 2 -6.15 22.81 7.11
C ARG A 2 -4.77 22.19 7.30
N ASP A 3 -4.44 21.85 8.55
CA ASP A 3 -3.32 20.96 8.86
C ASP A 3 -3.43 19.77 7.91
N ARG A 4 -2.31 19.45 7.25
CA ARG A 4 -2.22 18.20 6.50
C ARG A 4 -2.12 17.10 7.55
N ASP A 5 -3.26 16.70 8.11
CA ASP A 5 -3.29 15.74 9.21
C ASP A 5 -2.60 14.45 8.77
N ASP A 6 -1.63 13.98 9.56
CA ASP A 6 -0.98 12.69 9.35
C ASP A 6 -2.04 11.58 9.48
N GLU A 7 -2.25 10.80 8.41
CA GLU A 7 -3.24 9.72 8.36
C GLU A 7 -2.69 8.43 8.98
N LEU A 8 -3.58 7.52 9.39
CA LEU A 8 -3.16 6.20 9.86
C LEU A 8 -2.65 5.37 8.67
N LEU A 9 -1.35 5.10 8.66
CA LEU A 9 -0.76 4.13 7.75
C LEU A 9 -1.19 2.72 8.20
N PHE A 10 -1.27 1.79 7.24
CA PHE A 10 -1.58 0.38 7.45
C PHE A 10 -2.94 0.10 8.10
N TRP A 11 -3.93 1.00 7.93
CA TRP A 11 -5.24 0.86 8.57
C TRP A 11 -6.44 0.79 7.61
N GLY A 12 -6.26 1.14 6.33
CA GLY A 12 -7.36 1.29 5.37
C GLY A 12 -8.02 -0.03 4.96
N ARG A 13 -7.35 -0.82 4.11
CA ARG A 13 -7.86 -2.10 3.58
C ARG A 13 -7.28 -3.25 4.38
N ASN A 14 -8.08 -4.27 4.70
CA ASN A 14 -7.53 -5.45 5.36
C ASN A 14 -6.80 -6.36 4.34
N TRP A 15 -5.81 -7.13 4.82
CA TRP A 15 -5.04 -8.06 3.98
C TRP A 15 -5.93 -9.00 3.16
N TYR A 16 -6.93 -9.62 3.79
CA TYR A 16 -7.81 -10.61 3.15
C TYR A 16 -8.59 -10.03 1.96
N THR A 17 -9.22 -8.87 2.12
CA THR A 17 -9.95 -8.20 1.03
C THR A 17 -9.03 -7.82 -0.11
N GLN A 18 -7.80 -7.40 0.20
CA GLN A 18 -6.81 -7.06 -0.81
C GLN A 18 -6.36 -8.30 -1.59
N THR A 19 -6.06 -9.42 -0.91
CA THR A 19 -5.65 -10.66 -1.58
C THR A 19 -6.74 -11.25 -2.45
N GLU A 20 -8.00 -11.20 -2.00
CA GLU A 20 -9.14 -11.67 -2.79
C GLU A 20 -9.41 -10.75 -4.00
N ALA A 21 -9.23 -9.43 -3.85
CA ALA A 21 -9.32 -8.51 -4.97
C ALA A 21 -8.26 -8.79 -6.04
N GLN A 22 -7.03 -9.13 -5.64
CA GLN A 22 -5.97 -9.51 -6.59
C GLN A 22 -6.28 -10.82 -7.32
N LYS A 23 -6.76 -11.85 -6.60
CA LYS A 23 -7.20 -13.12 -7.21
C LYS A 23 -8.34 -12.90 -8.21
N ALA A 24 -9.33 -12.07 -7.85
CA ALA A 24 -10.43 -11.71 -8.75
C ALA A 24 -9.92 -10.94 -10.00
N GLY A 25 -8.93 -10.06 -9.82
CA GLY A 25 -8.25 -9.36 -10.91
C GLY A 25 -7.58 -10.31 -11.89
N VAL A 26 -6.82 -11.27 -11.37
CA VAL A 26 -6.18 -12.35 -12.15
C VAL A 26 -7.20 -13.14 -12.96
N ILE A 27 -8.29 -13.60 -12.33
CA ILE A 27 -9.35 -14.36 -13.02
C ILE A 27 -9.98 -13.53 -14.14
N LYS A 28 -10.27 -12.25 -13.87
CA LYS A 28 -10.83 -11.34 -14.88
C LYS A 28 -9.87 -11.15 -16.06
N LYS A 29 -8.57 -10.97 -15.79
CA LYS A 29 -7.53 -10.79 -16.81
C LYS A 29 -7.31 -12.07 -17.61
N ALA A 30 -7.20 -13.22 -16.97
CA ALA A 30 -7.08 -14.53 -17.63
C ALA A 30 -8.25 -14.78 -18.58
N ASN A 31 -9.48 -14.47 -18.17
CA ASN A 31 -10.67 -14.61 -19.02
C ASN A 31 -10.68 -13.70 -20.26
N SER A 32 -9.93 -12.60 -20.23
CA SER A 32 -9.78 -11.71 -21.40
C SER A 32 -8.81 -12.24 -22.45
N TYR A 33 -8.06 -13.31 -22.15
CA TYR A 33 -7.09 -13.87 -23.09
C TYR A 33 -7.79 -14.54 -24.27
N PHE A 34 -7.14 -14.50 -25.43
CA PHE A 34 -7.59 -15.09 -26.68
C PHE A 34 -6.59 -16.13 -27.18
N ARG A 35 -7.01 -17.00 -28.10
CA ARG A 35 -6.24 -18.19 -28.55
C ARG A 35 -4.79 -17.87 -28.92
N GLY A 36 -4.56 -16.82 -29.71
CA GLY A 36 -3.23 -16.41 -30.15
C GLY A 36 -2.23 -16.03 -29.05
N MET A 37 -2.68 -15.83 -27.79
CA MET A 37 -1.77 -15.67 -26.65
C MET A 37 -1.23 -17.02 -26.18
N PHE A 38 -2.07 -18.05 -26.15
CA PHE A 38 -1.70 -19.43 -25.79
C PHE A 38 -0.84 -20.12 -26.85
N ASP A 39 -0.88 -19.63 -28.09
CA ASP A 39 -0.01 -20.13 -29.16
C ASP A 39 1.43 -19.56 -29.06
N LYS A 40 1.60 -18.43 -28.35
CA LYS A 40 2.89 -17.72 -28.23
C LYS A 40 3.66 -18.04 -26.95
N ALA A 41 2.95 -18.42 -25.90
CA ALA A 41 3.52 -18.63 -24.58
C ALA A 41 2.82 -19.81 -23.88
N SER A 42 3.56 -20.52 -23.04
CA SER A 42 3.00 -21.61 -22.25
C SER A 42 2.08 -21.07 -21.15
N LEU A 43 1.21 -21.95 -20.63
CA LEU A 43 0.36 -21.61 -19.48
C LEU A 43 1.18 -21.13 -18.28
N ASP A 44 2.35 -21.73 -18.04
CA ASP A 44 3.25 -21.30 -16.98
C ASP A 44 3.78 -19.88 -17.19
N GLN A 45 4.25 -19.55 -18.39
CA GLN A 45 4.74 -18.21 -18.70
C GLN A 45 3.63 -17.16 -18.57
N LEU A 46 2.42 -17.49 -19.02
CA LEU A 46 1.26 -16.61 -18.89
C LEU A 46 0.82 -16.46 -17.43
N ALA A 47 0.90 -17.52 -16.63
CA ALA A 47 0.61 -17.49 -15.20
C ALA A 47 1.65 -16.65 -14.44
N ASP A 48 2.94 -16.81 -14.75
CA ASP A 48 4.02 -16.04 -14.14
C ASP A 48 3.87 -14.54 -14.47
N ALA A 49 3.51 -14.19 -15.71
CA ALA A 49 3.23 -12.80 -16.09
C ALA A 49 2.03 -12.20 -15.33
N LEU A 50 0.98 -12.99 -15.08
CA LEU A 50 -0.15 -12.55 -14.24
C LEU A 50 0.26 -12.39 -12.78
N VAL A 51 1.13 -13.25 -12.26
CA VAL A 51 1.67 -13.09 -10.91
C VAL A 51 2.49 -11.81 -10.82
N GLU A 52 3.39 -11.54 -11.76
CA GLU A 52 4.16 -10.29 -11.78
C GLU A 52 3.26 -9.04 -11.80
N GLU A 53 2.14 -9.06 -12.53
CA GLU A 53 1.20 -7.93 -12.63
C GLU A 53 0.37 -7.73 -11.34
N PHE A 54 -0.08 -8.81 -10.70
CA PHE A 54 -1.06 -8.75 -9.59
C PHE A 54 -0.46 -9.06 -8.21
N ASN A 55 0.84 -9.37 -8.12
CA ASN A 55 1.49 -9.64 -6.85
C ASN A 55 1.54 -8.39 -5.96
N LEU A 56 1.46 -8.61 -4.65
CA LEU A 56 1.59 -7.57 -3.65
C LEU A 56 3.05 -7.51 -3.21
N VAL A 57 3.72 -6.39 -3.50
CA VAL A 57 5.13 -6.17 -3.13
C VAL A 57 5.19 -5.13 -2.02
N PRO A 58 5.47 -5.52 -0.76
CA PRO A 58 5.65 -4.56 0.31
C PRO A 58 6.78 -3.58 0.02
N PRO A 59 6.62 -2.33 0.43
CA PRO A 59 7.61 -1.31 0.17
C PRO A 59 8.90 -1.61 0.96
N THR A 60 10.03 -1.17 0.44
CA THR A 60 11.29 -1.14 1.16
C THR A 60 11.59 0.31 1.54
N VAL A 61 11.73 0.56 2.84
CA VAL A 61 11.95 1.89 3.40
C VAL A 61 13.43 2.08 3.70
N TYR A 62 14.00 3.21 3.28
CA TYR A 62 15.43 3.52 3.44
C TYR A 62 15.64 4.54 4.55
N VAL A 63 15.76 4.05 5.78
CA VAL A 63 15.93 4.88 6.98
C VAL A 63 17.26 5.64 6.97
N ASP A 64 18.29 5.07 6.36
CA ASP A 64 19.62 5.66 6.17
C ASP A 64 19.61 6.91 5.27
N ARG A 65 18.56 7.07 4.45
CA ARG A 65 18.38 8.18 3.52
C ARG A 65 17.28 9.15 3.95
N LEU A 66 16.90 9.13 5.23
CA LEU A 66 15.87 10.05 5.70
C LEU A 66 16.36 11.51 5.63
N ASP A 67 15.43 12.39 5.28
CA ASP A 67 15.66 13.83 5.24
C ASP A 67 14.73 14.56 6.23
N VAL A 68 15.21 15.67 6.77
CA VAL A 68 14.50 16.47 7.77
C VAL A 68 14.54 17.94 7.39
N SER A 69 13.38 18.59 7.41
CA SER A 69 13.24 20.02 7.16
C SER A 69 12.44 20.69 8.28
N GLN A 70 12.62 22.01 8.45
CA GLN A 70 11.93 22.78 9.48
C GLN A 70 11.20 23.99 8.88
N ARG A 71 10.09 24.37 9.49
CA ARG A 71 9.33 25.58 9.16
C ARG A 71 8.66 26.17 10.41
N GLU A 72 8.46 27.48 10.42
CA GLU A 72 7.63 28.14 11.44
C GLU A 72 6.14 27.86 11.15
N VAL A 73 5.36 27.61 12.20
CA VAL A 73 3.92 27.35 12.12
C VAL A 73 3.18 28.08 13.24
N GLU A 74 1.93 28.46 12.99
CA GLU A 74 1.03 28.97 14.02
C GLU A 74 0.26 27.79 14.63
N LEU A 75 0.48 27.53 15.91
CA LEU A 75 -0.15 26.43 16.64
C LEU A 75 -1.28 26.98 17.53
N ASP A 76 -2.45 26.37 17.43
CA ASP A 76 -3.55 26.61 18.38
C ASP A 76 -3.22 25.94 19.72
N VAL A 77 -3.09 26.74 20.78
CA VAL A 77 -2.78 26.27 22.14
C VAL A 77 -3.99 26.26 23.08
N SER A 78 -5.19 26.58 22.60
CA SER A 78 -6.39 26.70 23.44
C SER A 78 -6.85 25.40 24.13
N ARG A 79 -6.23 24.26 23.82
CA ARG A 79 -6.49 22.95 24.46
C ARG A 79 -5.26 22.31 25.11
N ARG A 80 -4.13 23.02 25.23
CA ARG A 80 -2.89 22.47 25.84
C ARG A 80 -2.76 22.94 27.29
N GLY A 81 -2.78 22.00 28.24
CA GLY A 81 -2.90 22.23 29.70
C GLY A 81 -1.81 23.06 30.42
N GLY A 82 -0.87 23.67 29.69
CA GLY A 82 0.04 24.69 30.21
C GLY A 82 -0.38 26.14 29.91
N TYR A 83 -1.47 26.31 29.13
CA TYR A 83 -2.05 27.59 28.73
C TYR A 83 -3.51 27.71 29.20
N ASP A 84 -3.89 26.90 30.18
CA ASP A 84 -5.24 26.85 30.75
C ASP A 84 -5.46 28.04 31.70
N TYR A 85 -5.60 29.23 31.13
CA TYR A 85 -6.02 30.43 31.83
C TYR A 85 -7.54 30.54 31.74
N GLY A 86 -8.19 30.49 32.89
CA GLY A 86 -9.63 30.34 33.02
C GLY A 86 -10.48 31.27 32.15
N PHE A 87 -11.62 30.73 31.72
CA PHE A 87 -12.82 31.44 31.26
C PHE A 87 -12.76 32.23 29.94
N MET A 88 -11.74 32.06 29.08
CA MET A 88 -11.77 32.61 27.71
C MET A 88 -11.66 31.50 26.65
N HIS A 89 -12.80 31.19 26.01
CA HIS A 89 -12.90 30.29 24.84
C HIS A 89 -12.40 30.96 23.54
N GLU A 90 -11.25 31.64 23.57
CA GLU A 90 -10.65 32.21 22.37
C GLU A 90 -9.53 31.30 21.85
N SER A 91 -9.56 31.00 20.54
CA SER A 91 -8.45 30.34 19.85
C SER A 91 -7.21 31.22 19.94
N ARG A 92 -6.17 30.74 20.63
CA ARG A 92 -4.89 31.44 20.75
C ARG A 92 -3.85 30.71 19.92
N TYR A 93 -3.37 31.42 18.90
CA TYR A 93 -2.31 30.96 18.04
C TYR A 93 -0.97 31.49 18.56
N VAL A 94 0.02 30.60 18.66
CA VAL A 94 1.40 30.97 19.00
C VAL A 94 2.34 30.45 17.92
N LYS A 95 3.45 31.16 17.70
CA LYS A 95 4.50 30.69 16.81
C LYS A 95 5.18 29.46 17.41
N GLY A 96 5.22 28.39 16.64
CA GLY A 96 5.93 27.16 16.92
C GLY A 96 6.79 26.74 15.75
N THR A 97 7.48 25.61 15.93
CA THR A 97 8.29 24.99 14.88
C THR A 97 7.65 23.67 14.48
N ALA A 98 7.55 23.43 13.18
CA ALA A 98 7.19 22.16 12.59
C ALA A 98 8.42 21.54 11.92
N ILE A 99 8.64 20.27 12.21
CA ILE A 99 9.72 19.45 11.68
C ILE A 99 9.08 18.41 10.77
N SER A 100 9.37 18.48 9.47
CA SER A 100 8.88 17.52 8.49
C SER A 100 9.98 16.51 8.21
N VAL A 101 9.64 15.24 8.43
CA VAL A 101 10.54 14.11 8.22
C VAL A 101 10.06 13.34 7.00
N ARG A 102 10.98 13.02 6.10
CA ARG A 102 10.69 12.26 4.87
C ARG A 102 11.58 11.03 4.81
N ILE A 103 10.97 9.86 4.65
CA ILE A 103 11.68 8.59 4.50
C ILE A 103 11.41 8.06 3.09
N PRO A 104 12.43 7.95 2.22
CA PRO A 104 12.25 7.39 0.89
C PRO A 104 11.92 5.90 0.96
N PHE A 105 11.10 5.44 0.03
CA PHE A 105 10.80 4.02 -0.15
C PHE A 105 10.75 3.63 -1.63
N GLU A 106 10.94 2.34 -1.88
CA GLU A 106 10.74 1.71 -3.19
C GLU A 106 9.65 0.63 -3.10
N GLY A 107 8.89 0.42 -4.17
CA GLY A 107 7.79 -0.55 -4.24
C GLY A 107 6.41 0.10 -4.29
N ASP A 108 5.37 -0.65 -3.94
CA ASP A 108 3.98 -0.20 -4.06
C ASP A 108 3.57 0.72 -2.89
N ALA A 109 3.28 1.98 -3.20
CA ALA A 109 2.76 2.96 -2.26
C ALA A 109 1.40 2.57 -1.66
N GLY A 110 0.57 1.86 -2.44
CA GLY A 110 -0.76 1.39 -2.00
C GLY A 110 -0.68 0.43 -0.82
N MET A 111 0.44 -0.26 -0.66
CA MET A 111 0.68 -1.15 0.47
C MET A 111 0.70 -0.40 1.80
N PHE A 112 1.08 0.87 1.87
CA PHE A 112 0.96 1.66 3.10
C PHE A 112 -0.48 1.87 3.57
N GLN A 113 -1.49 1.49 2.77
CA GLN A 113 -2.90 1.49 3.20
C GLN A 113 -3.41 0.09 3.55
N VAL A 114 -2.63 -0.96 3.31
CA VAL A 114 -3.00 -2.36 3.55
C VAL A 114 -2.60 -2.75 4.97
N ARG A 115 -3.59 -3.16 5.75
CA ARG A 115 -3.43 -3.60 7.12
C ARG A 115 -2.86 -5.02 7.14
N PRO A 116 -1.69 -5.25 7.78
CA PRO A 116 -1.10 -6.58 7.89
C PRO A 116 -1.97 -7.53 8.73
N THR A 117 -1.68 -8.82 8.69
CA THR A 117 -2.35 -9.85 9.50
C THR A 117 -1.92 -9.81 10.97
N SER A 118 -0.69 -9.38 11.25
CA SER A 118 -0.16 -9.13 12.59
C SER A 118 0.16 -7.64 12.75
N MET A 119 -0.30 -7.00 13.83
CA MET A 119 -0.10 -5.57 14.07
C MET A 119 -0.10 -5.24 15.55
N THR A 120 0.32 -4.02 15.89
CA THR A 120 0.11 -3.41 17.20
C THR A 120 -1.13 -2.49 17.18
N LEU A 121 -1.56 -2.04 18.36
CA LEU A 121 -2.76 -1.20 18.50
C LEU A 121 -2.55 0.28 18.10
N ASN A 122 -1.32 0.67 17.77
CA ASN A 122 -0.98 2.05 17.44
C ASN A 122 -0.15 2.10 16.15
N PRO A 123 -0.80 2.00 14.98
CA PRO A 123 -0.11 2.07 13.70
C PRO A 123 0.54 3.45 13.49
N PRO A 124 1.64 3.51 12.72
CA PRO A 124 2.32 4.78 12.44
C PRO A 124 1.39 5.72 11.68
N ARG A 125 1.58 7.02 11.90
CA ARG A 125 0.86 8.07 11.20
C ARG A 125 1.78 8.81 10.24
N GLY A 126 1.26 9.15 9.07
CA GLY A 126 1.98 9.91 8.06
C GLY A 126 1.21 10.01 6.75
N ARG A 127 1.90 10.52 5.73
CA ARG A 127 1.41 10.65 4.35
C ARG A 127 2.39 10.00 3.39
N VAL A 128 1.88 9.44 2.31
CA VAL A 128 2.68 8.78 1.27
C VAL A 128 2.61 9.61 0.01
N GLU A 129 3.70 10.30 -0.32
CA GLU A 129 3.74 11.27 -1.43
C GLU A 129 5.10 11.24 -2.13
N GLY A 130 5.08 11.13 -3.46
CA GLY A 130 6.29 11.24 -4.29
C GLY A 130 7.40 10.22 -3.99
N GLY A 131 7.07 9.02 -3.52
CA GLY A 131 8.05 8.01 -3.12
C GLY A 131 8.61 8.18 -1.69
N TYR A 132 7.93 8.99 -0.86
CA TYR A 132 8.33 9.21 0.54
C TYR A 132 7.16 8.93 1.49
N VAL A 133 7.48 8.34 2.63
CA VAL A 133 6.64 8.41 3.84
C VAL A 133 7.02 9.69 4.58
N THR A 134 6.07 10.59 4.74
CA THR A 134 6.27 11.90 5.36
C THR A 134 5.44 12.01 6.63
N PHE A 135 6.00 12.52 7.71
CA PHE A 135 5.25 12.87 8.92
C PHE A 135 5.76 14.18 9.51
N GLU A 136 4.93 14.83 10.33
CA GLU A 136 5.26 16.12 10.95
C GLU A 136 5.25 16.03 12.47
N ILE A 137 6.23 16.70 13.09
CA ILE A 137 6.32 16.92 14.52
C ILE A 137 6.30 18.43 14.75
N SER A 138 5.28 18.93 15.45
CA SER A 138 5.11 20.37 15.68
C SER A 138 4.96 20.71 17.16
N GLY A 139 5.65 21.76 17.61
CA GLY A 139 5.57 22.24 18.98
C GLY A 139 6.15 23.63 19.18
N VAL A 140 5.85 24.24 20.33
CA VAL A 140 6.32 25.58 20.70
C VAL A 140 7.71 25.52 21.34
N ASN A 141 7.93 24.55 22.23
CA ASN A 141 9.19 24.34 22.96
C ASN A 141 9.74 22.95 22.66
N LEU A 142 10.13 22.70 21.41
CA LEU A 142 10.72 21.42 21.01
C LEU A 142 12.17 21.33 21.53
N SER A 143 12.46 20.32 22.34
CA SER A 143 13.85 19.95 22.65
C SER A 143 14.39 19.00 21.58
N ARG A 144 15.70 19.05 21.35
CA ARG A 144 16.37 18.16 20.40
C ARG A 144 16.16 16.69 20.77
N GLU A 145 16.24 16.39 22.06
CA GLU A 145 16.15 15.04 22.61
C GLU A 145 14.75 14.46 22.40
N THR A 146 13.70 15.24 22.69
CA THR A 146 12.31 14.80 22.52
C THR A 146 11.96 14.61 21.05
N VAL A 147 12.35 15.56 20.19
CA VAL A 147 12.13 15.43 18.74
C VAL A 147 12.83 14.19 18.20
N LYS A 148 14.12 14.00 18.54
CA LYS A 148 14.87 12.85 18.04
C LYS A 148 14.23 11.52 18.49
N ALA A 149 13.83 11.42 19.75
CA ALA A 149 13.18 10.22 20.27
C ALA A 149 11.85 9.94 19.54
N GLU A 150 11.05 10.96 19.26
CA GLU A 150 9.80 10.81 18.51
C GLU A 150 10.05 10.37 17.06
N ILE A 151 11.04 10.96 16.38
CA ILE A 151 11.46 10.53 15.03
C ILE A 151 11.87 9.06 15.05
N ASP A 152 12.78 8.68 15.95
CA ASP A 152 13.28 7.30 16.06
C ASP A 152 12.12 6.32 16.30
N GLN A 153 11.16 6.67 17.17
CA GLN A 153 9.99 5.84 17.47
C GLN A 153 9.07 5.69 16.24
N ARG A 154 8.77 6.79 15.54
CA ARG A 154 7.91 6.77 14.34
C ARG A 154 8.57 5.99 13.20
N VAL A 155 9.86 6.19 12.97
CA VAL A 155 10.67 5.43 12.00
C VAL A 155 10.63 3.94 12.34
N LYS A 156 10.90 3.58 13.60
CA LYS A 156 10.85 2.20 14.05
C LYS A 156 9.47 1.57 13.80
N SER A 157 8.39 2.28 14.15
CA SER A 157 7.02 1.81 13.94
C SER A 157 6.75 1.56 12.44
N THR A 158 7.16 2.46 11.56
CA THR A 158 7.03 2.27 10.10
C THR A 158 7.79 1.03 9.62
N VAL A 159 9.03 0.82 10.07
CA VAL A 159 9.83 -0.36 9.70
C VAL A 159 9.17 -1.65 10.21
N ASP A 160 8.75 -1.68 11.48
CA ASP A 160 8.09 -2.85 12.07
C ASP A 160 6.83 -3.24 11.28
N TYR A 161 6.01 -2.26 10.87
CA TYR A 161 4.80 -2.51 10.08
C TYR A 161 5.09 -3.00 8.66
N VAL A 162 6.14 -2.49 8.00
CA VAL A 162 6.60 -3.02 6.72
C VAL A 162 7.04 -4.48 6.86
N ASP A 163 7.74 -4.82 7.95
CA ASP A 163 8.15 -6.20 8.21
C ASP A 163 6.96 -7.11 8.55
N PHE A 164 5.94 -6.60 9.25
CA PHE A 164 4.69 -7.34 9.44
C PHE A 164 3.99 -7.61 8.11
N GLN A 165 3.97 -6.64 7.18
CA GLN A 165 3.42 -6.87 5.84
C GLN A 165 4.19 -7.93 5.06
N ARG A 166 5.53 -7.88 5.10
CA ARG A 166 6.37 -8.92 4.46
C ARG A 166 6.03 -10.30 4.98
N LYS A 167 5.80 -10.44 6.29
CA LYS A 167 5.34 -11.70 6.91
C LYS A 167 3.91 -12.06 6.48
N SER A 168 3.02 -11.07 6.31
CA SER A 168 1.65 -11.29 5.84
C SER A 168 1.58 -11.80 4.40
N ILE A 169 2.57 -11.49 3.54
CA ILE A 169 2.64 -12.08 2.20
C ILE A 169 2.58 -13.60 2.29
N GLY A 170 3.40 -14.21 3.15
CA GLY A 170 3.47 -15.65 3.32
C GLY A 170 3.50 -16.39 1.98
N ASN A 171 2.51 -17.28 1.77
CA ASN A 171 2.37 -18.10 0.56
C ASN A 171 1.50 -17.46 -0.54
N PHE A 172 1.11 -16.19 -0.39
CA PHE A 172 0.20 -15.52 -1.33
C PHE A 172 0.66 -15.56 -2.79
N PRO A 173 1.94 -15.35 -3.15
CA PRO A 173 2.39 -15.43 -4.54
C PRO A 173 2.15 -16.82 -5.16
N ALA A 174 2.35 -17.89 -4.39
CA ALA A 174 2.08 -19.25 -4.85
C ALA A 174 0.58 -19.52 -4.99
N GLU A 175 -0.25 -19.01 -4.07
CA GLU A 175 -1.71 -19.08 -4.21
C GLU A 175 -2.21 -18.32 -5.45
N LEU A 176 -1.65 -17.13 -5.70
CA LEU A 176 -1.96 -16.31 -6.85
C LEU A 176 -1.56 -17.01 -8.14
N ARG A 177 -0.38 -17.65 -8.17
CA ARG A 177 0.08 -18.45 -9.30
C ARG A 177 -0.84 -19.62 -9.60
N ARG A 178 -1.24 -20.38 -8.58
CA ARG A 178 -2.18 -21.50 -8.75
C ARG A 178 -3.52 -20.99 -9.30
N CYS A 179 -4.04 -19.89 -8.75
CA CYS A 179 -5.27 -19.27 -9.22
C CYS A 179 -5.16 -18.79 -10.69
N ALA A 180 -4.04 -18.18 -11.07
CA ALA A 180 -3.76 -17.75 -12.43
C ALA A 180 -3.73 -18.95 -13.39
N TYR A 181 -3.01 -20.01 -13.03
CA TYR A 181 -2.90 -21.22 -13.83
C TYR A 181 -4.27 -21.87 -14.05
N GLU A 182 -5.05 -22.07 -12.97
CA GLU A 182 -6.39 -22.66 -13.05
C GLU A 182 -7.33 -21.85 -13.95
N ALA A 183 -7.32 -20.51 -13.82
CA ALA A 183 -8.14 -19.63 -14.64
C ALA A 183 -7.73 -19.66 -16.12
N LEU A 184 -6.42 -19.70 -16.41
CA LEU A 184 -5.90 -19.80 -17.77
C LEU A 184 -6.22 -21.16 -18.41
N GLN A 185 -6.10 -22.25 -17.65
CA GLN A 185 -6.46 -23.59 -18.12
C GLN A 185 -7.95 -23.65 -18.49
N GLN A 186 -8.84 -23.21 -17.59
CA GLN A 186 -10.28 -23.14 -17.85
C GLN A 186 -10.59 -22.30 -19.10
N ARG A 187 -9.86 -21.19 -19.28
CA ARG A 187 -10.02 -20.34 -20.46
C ARG A 187 -9.60 -21.05 -21.74
N LEU A 188 -8.46 -21.75 -21.73
CA LEU A 188 -7.96 -22.50 -22.88
C LEU A 188 -8.89 -23.66 -23.25
N ASP A 189 -9.38 -24.39 -22.25
CA ASP A 189 -10.33 -25.49 -22.45
C ASP A 189 -11.61 -24.99 -23.12
N LYS A 190 -12.16 -23.88 -22.63
CA LYS A 190 -13.33 -23.23 -23.25
C LYS A 190 -13.06 -22.83 -24.71
N LEU A 191 -11.94 -22.16 -24.98
CA LEU A 191 -11.58 -21.75 -26.35
C LEU A 191 -11.42 -22.93 -27.30
N THR A 192 -10.91 -24.06 -26.80
CA THR A 192 -10.78 -25.29 -27.57
C THR A 192 -12.14 -25.93 -27.83
N ALA A 193 -13.00 -26.03 -26.80
CA ALA A 193 -14.36 -26.54 -26.96
C ALA A 193 -15.20 -25.70 -27.94
N ASP A 194 -15.07 -24.37 -27.89
CA ASP A 194 -15.74 -23.46 -28.83
C ASP A 194 -15.26 -23.69 -30.27
N GLN A 195 -13.97 -23.96 -30.47
CA GLN A 195 -13.38 -24.27 -31.79
C GLN A 195 -13.85 -25.63 -32.33
N ASP A 196 -13.87 -26.66 -31.47
CA ASP A 196 -14.33 -28.01 -31.83
C ASP A 196 -15.82 -27.99 -32.18
N LEU A 197 -16.64 -27.24 -31.43
CA LEU A 197 -18.05 -27.05 -31.71
C LEU A 197 -18.25 -26.45 -33.10
N VAL A 198 -17.57 -25.36 -33.43
CA VAL A 198 -17.68 -24.70 -34.75
C VAL A 198 -17.22 -25.63 -35.88
N SER A 199 -16.15 -26.40 -35.66
CA SER A 199 -15.62 -27.35 -36.64
C SER A 199 -16.58 -28.53 -36.88
N GLY A 200 -17.32 -28.95 -35.84
CA GLY A 200 -18.32 -30.01 -35.91
C GLY A 200 -19.63 -29.62 -36.61
N LEU A 201 -19.88 -28.33 -36.86
CA LEU A 201 -21.14 -27.88 -37.49
C LEU A 201 -21.23 -28.19 -39.00
N GLY A 202 -20.11 -28.53 -39.66
CA GLY A 202 -20.10 -28.90 -41.09
C GLY A 202 -20.33 -27.74 -42.08
N TYR A 203 -20.37 -26.50 -41.60
CA TYR A 203 -20.47 -25.30 -42.45
C TYR A 203 -19.09 -24.69 -42.72
N ALA A 204 -18.97 -23.94 -43.82
CA ALA A 204 -17.73 -23.22 -44.14
C ALA A 204 -17.42 -22.16 -43.07
N ILE A 205 -16.27 -22.31 -42.41
CA ILE A 205 -15.79 -21.38 -41.39
C ILE A 205 -15.24 -20.13 -42.09
N ARG A 206 -15.77 -18.95 -41.75
CA ARG A 206 -15.21 -17.66 -42.19
C ARG A 206 -13.95 -17.37 -41.37
N ARG A 207 -12.81 -17.20 -42.04
CA ARG A 207 -11.53 -16.79 -41.45
C ARG A 207 -11.50 -15.31 -41.13
#